data_AF-A0A841L8P2-F1
#
_entry.id   AF-A0A841L8P2-F1
#
_cell.length_a   1.000
_cell.length_b   1.000
_cell.length_c   1.000
_cell.angle_alpha   90.00
_cell.angle_beta   90.00
_cell.angle_gamma   90.00
#
_symmetry.space_group_name_H-M   'P 1'
#
loop_
_entity.id
_entity.type
_entity.pdbx_description
1 polymer ?
#
loop_
_entity_poly.entity_id
_entity_poly.type
_entity_poly.pdbx_seq_one_letter_code
_entity_poly.pdbx_strand_id
1 'polypeptide(L)'
;MSETITENQAALVVRWLCHDMATPVATLLTASELLGDTGDAEINGLITAAIRKLSARLRLVRLALGAAGNSMNAAALAKLLGEGLPDTPLALDLDGNPDLPASLVSGVALILSDISRTAPLAIDPAGARWTNDHPLPDTAARALDGNPEADGRSAMIGLIAAHARSTGWALQAQGSGVAFVQA
;
A
#
# COMPACT_ATOMS: atom_id res chain seq x y z
N MET A 1 -8.61 24.15 -7.29
CA MET A 1 -9.56 23.40 -8.16
C MET A 1 -9.62 22.00 -7.55
N SER A 2 -10.74 21.64 -6.93
CA SER A 2 -10.85 20.40 -6.15
C SER A 2 -10.89 19.20 -7.10
N GLU A 3 -9.84 18.38 -7.10
CA GLU A 3 -9.70 17.20 -7.94
C GLU A 3 -10.69 16.14 -7.41
N THR A 4 -11.91 16.16 -7.95
CA THR A 4 -12.98 15.25 -7.55
C THR A 4 -12.64 13.88 -8.14
N ILE A 5 -12.49 12.86 -7.28
CA ILE A 5 -12.38 11.47 -7.73
C ILE A 5 -13.51 11.21 -8.73
N THR A 6 -13.17 10.89 -9.97
CA THR A 6 -14.20 10.57 -10.96
C THR A 6 -14.91 9.29 -10.53
N GLU A 7 -16.22 9.18 -10.74
CA GLU A 7 -16.98 7.95 -10.42
C GLU A 7 -16.32 6.70 -11.02
N ASN A 8 -15.67 6.85 -12.17
CA ASN A 8 -14.89 5.80 -12.82
C ASN A 8 -13.64 5.37 -12.02
N GLN A 9 -12.87 6.31 -11.45
CA GLN A 9 -11.72 5.99 -10.59
C GLN A 9 -12.14 5.30 -9.30
N ALA A 10 -13.25 5.74 -8.69
CA ALA A 10 -13.78 5.09 -7.49
C ALA A 10 -14.14 3.61 -7.78
N ALA A 11 -14.82 3.34 -8.90
CA ALA A 11 -15.15 1.98 -9.30
C ALA A 11 -13.89 1.11 -9.55
N LEU A 12 -12.86 1.67 -10.19
CA LEU A 12 -11.59 0.98 -10.43
C LEU A 12 -10.84 0.63 -9.15
N VAL A 13 -10.84 1.55 -8.17
CA VAL A 13 -10.21 1.32 -6.86
C VAL A 13 -10.99 0.28 -6.05
N VAL A 14 -12.32 0.32 -6.07
CA VAL A 14 -13.15 -0.72 -5.43
C VAL A 14 -12.87 -2.08 -6.07
N ARG A 15 -12.80 -2.16 -7.40
CA ARG A 15 -12.46 -3.40 -8.11
C ARG A 15 -11.08 -3.93 -7.70
N TRP A 16 -10.08 -3.06 -7.62
CA TRP A 16 -8.74 -3.42 -7.16
C TRP A 16 -8.77 -3.95 -5.72
N LEU A 17 -9.47 -3.27 -4.81
CA LEU A 17 -9.57 -3.66 -3.41
C LEU A 17 -10.27 -5.02 -3.26
N CYS A 18 -11.38 -5.23 -3.97
CA CYS A 18 -12.07 -6.52 -3.98
C CYS A 18 -11.16 -7.66 -4.47
N HIS A 19 -10.37 -7.43 -5.51
CA HIS A 19 -9.43 -8.42 -6.03
C HIS A 19 -8.33 -8.74 -5.00
N ASP A 20 -7.72 -7.71 -4.40
CA ASP A 20 -6.64 -7.88 -3.43
C ASP A 20 -7.11 -8.60 -2.15
N MET A 21 -8.34 -8.35 -1.71
CA MET A 21 -8.93 -8.97 -0.52
C MET A 21 -9.54 -10.35 -0.76
N ALA A 22 -9.78 -10.73 -2.02
CA ALA A 22 -10.46 -12.00 -2.34
C ALA A 22 -9.74 -13.22 -1.75
N THR A 23 -8.40 -13.24 -1.84
CA THR A 23 -7.59 -14.37 -1.35
C THR A 23 -7.68 -14.53 0.17
N PRO A 24 -7.32 -13.53 1.00
CA PRO A 24 -7.42 -13.69 2.46
C PRO A 24 -8.85 -13.94 2.95
N VAL A 25 -9.88 -13.40 2.27
CA VAL A 25 -11.28 -13.72 2.59
C VAL A 25 -11.61 -15.19 2.28
N ALA A 26 -11.21 -15.70 1.11
CA ALA A 26 -11.41 -17.10 0.77
C ALA A 26 -10.67 -18.03 1.75
N THR A 27 -9.43 -17.70 2.13
CA THR A 27 -8.68 -18.44 3.15
C THR A 27 -9.43 -18.50 4.48
N LEU A 28 -10.05 -17.39 4.92
CA LEU A 28 -10.84 -17.37 6.15
C LEU A 28 -12.08 -18.26 6.06
N LEU A 29 -12.80 -18.21 4.94
CA LEU A 29 -13.97 -19.06 4.72
C LEU A 29 -13.59 -20.54 4.76
N THR A 30 -12.56 -20.94 4.00
CA THR A 30 -12.06 -22.32 4.00
C THR A 30 -11.58 -22.76 5.37
N ALA A 31 -10.82 -21.92 6.08
CA ALA A 31 -10.37 -22.25 7.44
C ALA A 31 -11.55 -22.40 8.41
N SER A 32 -12.61 -21.61 8.23
CA SER A 32 -13.81 -21.66 9.05
C SER A 32 -14.65 -22.93 8.80
N GLU A 33 -14.68 -23.43 7.56
CA GLU A 33 -15.31 -24.72 7.21
C GLU A 33 -14.59 -25.91 7.84
N LEU A 34 -13.29 -25.78 8.11
CA LEU A 34 -12.48 -26.82 8.74
C LEU A 34 -12.57 -26.80 10.27
N LEU A 35 -13.18 -25.77 10.87
CA LEU A 35 -13.41 -25.72 12.32
C LEU A 35 -14.42 -26.81 12.73
N GLY A 36 -13.91 -27.87 13.34
CA GLY A 36 -14.72 -28.86 14.05
C GLY A 36 -15.06 -28.44 15.48
N ASP A 37 -15.70 -29.34 16.22
CA ASP A 37 -16.11 -29.11 17.62
C ASP A 37 -14.93 -28.98 18.61
N THR A 38 -13.74 -29.47 18.24
CA THR A 38 -12.52 -29.34 19.02
C THR A 38 -11.57 -28.33 18.38
N GLY A 39 -11.06 -27.38 19.16
CA GLY A 39 -10.13 -26.36 18.67
C GLY A 39 -8.84 -26.95 18.10
N ASP A 40 -8.64 -26.77 16.80
CA ASP A 40 -7.40 -27.12 16.10
C ASP A 40 -6.44 -25.91 16.10
N ALA A 41 -5.25 -26.09 16.65
CA ALA A 41 -4.25 -25.02 16.76
C ALA A 41 -3.72 -24.55 15.40
N GLU A 42 -3.65 -25.43 14.40
CA GLU A 42 -3.20 -25.10 13.04
C GLU A 42 -4.25 -24.24 12.34
N ILE A 43 -5.53 -24.64 12.40
CA ILE A 43 -6.65 -23.90 11.81
C ILE A 43 -6.80 -22.53 12.48
N ASN A 44 -6.71 -22.46 13.81
CA ASN A 44 -6.71 -21.19 14.54
C ASN A 44 -5.53 -20.29 14.14
N GLY A 45 -4.36 -20.88 13.87
CA GLY A 45 -3.20 -20.19 13.33
C GLY A 45 -3.47 -19.58 11.94
N LEU A 46 -4.07 -20.36 11.04
CA LEU A 46 -4.45 -19.92 9.70
C LEU A 46 -5.46 -18.76 9.73
N ILE A 47 -6.50 -18.88 10.55
CA ILE A 47 -7.51 -17.83 10.75
C ILE A 47 -6.84 -16.55 11.28
N THR A 48 -6.01 -16.68 12.31
CA THR A 48 -5.33 -15.53 12.92
C THR A 48 -4.41 -14.83 11.92
N ALA A 49 -3.66 -15.59 11.12
CA ALA A 49 -2.78 -15.04 10.08
C ALA A 49 -3.58 -14.31 8.99
N ALA A 50 -4.68 -14.90 8.52
CA ALA A 50 -5.51 -14.29 7.49
C ALA A 50 -6.26 -13.03 7.99
N ILE A 51 -6.79 -13.03 9.22
CA ILE A 51 -7.38 -11.83 9.85
C ILE A 51 -6.33 -10.72 9.98
N ARG A 52 -5.10 -11.07 10.42
CA ARG A 52 -4.01 -10.10 10.57
C ARG A 52 -3.64 -9.47 9.24
N LYS A 53 -3.43 -10.29 8.19
CA LYS A 53 -3.13 -9.82 6.83
C LYS A 53 -4.23 -8.91 6.31
N LEU A 54 -5.49 -9.34 6.41
CA LEU A 54 -6.66 -8.58 5.96
C LEU A 54 -6.78 -7.22 6.66
N SER A 55 -6.70 -7.23 8.00
CA SER A 55 -6.84 -6.03 8.82
C SER A 55 -5.72 -5.03 8.59
N ALA A 56 -4.47 -5.51 8.49
CA ALA A 56 -3.32 -4.66 8.22
C ALA A 56 -3.39 -4.07 6.81
N ARG A 57 -3.78 -4.86 5.81
CA ARG A 57 -3.94 -4.39 4.43
C ARG A 57 -4.99 -3.29 4.30
N LEU A 58 -6.16 -3.45 4.92
CA LEU A 58 -7.20 -2.42 4.97
C LEU A 58 -6.72 -1.13 5.65
N ARG A 59 -5.99 -1.26 6.77
CA ARG A 59 -5.41 -0.12 7.48
C ARG A 59 -4.36 0.61 6.64
N LEU A 60 -3.52 -0.13 5.91
CA LEU A 60 -2.55 0.45 4.97
C LEU A 60 -3.23 1.24 3.86
N VAL A 61 -4.24 0.66 3.19
CA VAL A 61 -4.99 1.35 2.13
C VAL A 61 -5.65 2.62 2.68
N ARG A 62 -6.28 2.53 3.86
CA ARG A 62 -6.91 3.69 4.51
C ARG A 62 -5.89 4.79 4.84
N LEU A 63 -4.70 4.42 5.32
CA LEU A 63 -3.63 5.36 5.64
C LEU A 63 -3.04 5.99 4.36
N ALA A 64 -2.77 5.19 3.33
CA ALA A 64 -2.26 5.63 2.03
C ALA A 64 -3.17 6.66 1.35
N LEU A 65 -4.49 6.50 1.48
CA LEU A 65 -5.50 7.40 0.93
C LEU A 65 -5.80 8.62 1.83
N GLY A 66 -5.06 8.82 2.92
CA GLY A 66 -5.24 9.97 3.82
C GLY A 66 -6.49 9.93 4.70
N ALA A 67 -7.21 8.81 4.75
CA ALA A 67 -8.44 8.65 5.55
C ALA A 67 -8.18 8.27 7.02
N ALA A 68 -6.91 8.04 7.40
CA ALA A 68 -6.47 7.90 8.78
C ALA A 68 -5.71 9.18 9.17
N GLY A 69 -6.03 9.78 10.33
CA GLY A 69 -5.42 11.04 10.78
C GLY A 69 -3.89 10.99 10.79
N ASN A 70 -3.26 12.14 10.57
CA ASN A 70 -1.87 12.29 10.14
C ASN A 70 -0.77 11.80 11.12
N SER A 71 -1.08 11.36 12.35
CA SER A 71 -0.05 10.94 13.30
C SER A 71 0.02 9.42 13.49
N MET A 72 1.02 8.82 12.87
CA MET A 72 1.49 7.48 13.17
C MET A 72 3.00 7.54 13.36
N ASN A 73 3.52 7.00 14.47
CA ASN A 73 4.96 6.97 14.70
C ASN A 73 5.64 5.91 13.82
N ALA A 74 6.96 6.03 13.64
CA ALA A 74 7.74 5.16 12.77
C ALA A 74 7.64 3.67 13.14
N ALA A 75 7.63 3.32 14.44
CA ALA A 75 7.53 1.93 14.88
C ALA A 75 6.15 1.31 14.56
N ALA A 76 5.07 2.05 14.77
CA ALA A 76 3.71 1.63 14.42
C ALA A 76 3.55 1.49 12.90
N LEU A 77 4.13 2.40 12.13
CA LEU A 77 4.14 2.35 10.68
C LEU A 77 4.92 1.13 10.16
N ALA A 78 6.12 0.89 10.69
CA ALA A 78 6.93 -0.28 10.33
C ALA A 78 6.20 -1.60 10.60
N LYS A 79 5.53 -1.70 11.76
CA LYS A 79 4.70 -2.86 12.09
C LYS A 79 3.55 -3.03 11.10
N LEU A 80 2.82 -1.94 10.81
CA LEU A 80 1.69 -1.98 9.89
C LEU A 80 2.12 -2.40 8.48
N LEU A 81 3.24 -1.87 8.00
CA LEU A 81 3.83 -2.25 6.71
C LEU A 81 4.21 -3.73 6.68
N GLY A 82 4.88 -4.24 7.72
CA GLY A 82 5.26 -5.66 7.79
C GLY A 82 4.06 -6.61 7.84
N GLU A 83 2.99 -6.24 8.56
CA GLU A 83 1.77 -7.06 8.63
C GLU A 83 0.92 -6.99 7.36
N GLY A 84 0.90 -5.82 6.69
CA GLY A 84 0.05 -5.59 5.52
C GLY A 84 0.73 -5.90 4.18
N LEU A 85 2.06 -5.96 4.14
CA LEU A 85 2.89 -6.35 2.99
C LEU A 85 3.74 -7.59 3.31
N PRO A 86 3.16 -8.70 3.82
CA PRO A 86 3.93 -9.80 4.38
C PRO A 86 4.82 -10.53 3.36
N ASP A 87 4.51 -10.40 2.08
CA ASP A 87 5.22 -11.06 0.99
C ASP A 87 6.38 -10.20 0.44
N THR A 88 6.49 -8.93 0.90
CA THR A 88 7.48 -7.95 0.44
C THR A 88 8.56 -7.75 1.50
N PRO A 89 9.83 -8.07 1.21
CA PRO A 89 10.93 -7.74 2.11
C PRO A 89 11.09 -6.22 2.21
N LEU A 90 11.08 -5.67 3.43
CA LEU A 90 11.19 -4.23 3.68
C LEU A 90 12.46 -3.90 4.48
N ALA A 91 13.26 -2.98 3.96
CA ALA A 91 14.30 -2.27 4.68
C ALA A 91 13.82 -0.83 4.92
N LEU A 92 13.57 -0.48 6.18
CA LEU A 92 13.02 0.82 6.56
C LEU A 92 14.07 1.64 7.31
N ASP A 93 14.35 2.83 6.82
CA ASP A 93 15.12 3.86 7.48
C ASP A 93 14.29 5.14 7.49
N LEU A 94 13.44 5.34 8.48
CA LEU A 94 12.57 6.51 8.54
C LEU A 94 13.17 7.63 9.40
N ASP A 95 14.44 7.47 9.78
CA ASP A 95 15.16 8.45 10.58
C ASP A 95 15.65 9.56 9.65
N GLY A 96 15.39 10.83 10.01
CA GLY A 96 15.91 11.98 9.26
C GLY A 96 14.86 12.89 8.62
N ASN A 97 13.57 12.52 8.66
CA ASN A 97 12.49 13.47 8.32
C ASN A 97 11.25 13.27 9.20
N PRO A 98 11.15 13.98 10.34
CA PRO A 98 10.01 13.85 11.25
C PRO A 98 8.69 14.39 10.65
N ASP A 99 8.77 15.22 9.60
CA ASP A 99 7.61 15.81 8.93
C ASP A 99 7.07 14.94 7.79
N LEU A 100 7.77 13.84 7.44
CA LEU A 100 7.35 12.93 6.39
C LEU A 100 6.04 12.23 6.79
N PRO A 101 4.92 12.46 6.07
CA PRO A 101 3.65 11.86 6.45
C PRO A 101 3.67 10.34 6.28
N ALA A 102 3.21 9.61 7.31
CA ALA A 102 3.07 8.15 7.26
C ALA A 102 2.18 7.67 6.09
N SER A 103 1.25 8.51 5.63
CA SER A 103 0.41 8.25 4.47
C SER A 103 1.21 8.18 3.16
N LEU A 104 2.26 8.98 2.99
CA LEU A 104 3.13 8.91 1.81
C LEU A 104 3.96 7.63 1.80
N VAL A 105 4.58 7.33 2.93
CA VAL A 105 5.37 6.10 3.10
C VAL A 105 4.50 4.87 2.84
N SER A 106 3.30 4.83 3.42
CA SER A 106 2.35 3.73 3.22
C SER A 106 1.88 3.63 1.78
N GLY A 107 1.57 4.77 1.15
CA GLY A 107 1.12 4.82 -0.23
C GLY A 107 2.18 4.31 -1.21
N VAL A 108 3.42 4.79 -1.09
CA VAL A 108 4.50 4.34 -1.98
C VAL A 108 4.87 2.88 -1.73
N ALA A 109 4.94 2.43 -0.47
CA ALA A 109 5.16 1.02 -0.15
C ALA A 109 4.07 0.13 -0.75
N LEU A 110 2.81 0.55 -0.67
CA LEU A 110 1.68 -0.14 -1.27
C LEU A 110 1.82 -0.22 -2.80
N ILE A 111 2.14 0.89 -3.46
CA ILE A 111 2.31 0.95 -4.93
C ILE A 111 3.40 0.00 -5.40
N LEU A 112 4.61 0.10 -4.81
CA LEU A 112 5.76 -0.66 -5.28
C LEU A 112 5.62 -2.16 -4.96
N SER A 113 5.06 -2.50 -3.81
CA SER A 113 4.74 -3.91 -3.48
C SER A 113 3.69 -4.49 -4.43
N ASP A 114 2.68 -3.72 -4.86
CA ASP A 114 1.66 -4.24 -5.77
C ASP A 114 2.14 -4.41 -7.22
N ILE A 115 3.16 -3.66 -7.61
CA ILE A 115 3.84 -3.86 -8.89
C ILE A 115 4.73 -5.11 -8.82
N SER A 116 5.46 -5.30 -7.72
CA SER A 116 6.36 -6.44 -7.56
C SER A 116 6.40 -6.93 -6.11
N ARG A 117 5.52 -7.89 -5.78
CA ARG A 117 5.24 -8.31 -4.39
C ARG A 117 6.43 -8.92 -3.67
N THR A 118 7.29 -9.63 -4.39
CA THR A 118 8.44 -10.34 -3.82
C THR A 118 9.74 -9.56 -3.95
N ALA A 119 9.73 -8.42 -4.64
CA ALA A 119 10.93 -7.61 -4.82
C ALA A 119 11.25 -6.84 -3.52
N PRO A 120 12.49 -6.92 -3.01
CA PRO A 120 12.88 -6.23 -1.79
C PRO A 120 12.87 -4.70 -1.95
N LEU A 121 12.16 -4.01 -1.05
CA LEU A 121 12.03 -2.55 -1.02
C LEU A 121 12.89 -1.93 0.07
N ALA A 122 13.63 -0.88 -0.29
CA ALA A 122 14.21 0.06 0.66
C ALA A 122 13.35 1.32 0.69
N ILE A 123 13.03 1.80 1.89
CA ILE A 123 12.26 3.02 2.11
C ILE A 123 13.04 3.91 3.07
N ASP A 124 13.29 5.14 2.63
CA ASP A 124 14.02 6.16 3.37
C ASP A 124 13.33 7.54 3.26
N PRO A 125 13.84 8.61 3.91
CA PRO A 125 13.19 9.91 3.83
C PRO A 125 13.17 10.54 2.43
N ALA A 126 13.99 10.04 1.51
CA ALA A 126 14.03 10.52 0.13
C ALA A 126 13.04 9.78 -0.77
N GLY A 127 12.55 8.61 -0.39
CA GLY A 127 11.63 7.84 -1.21
C GLY A 127 11.57 6.35 -0.88
N ALA A 128 11.08 5.57 -1.84
CA ALA A 128 11.21 4.13 -1.83
C ALA A 128 11.70 3.62 -3.18
N ARG A 129 12.49 2.54 -3.15
CA ARG A 129 13.03 1.91 -4.35
C ARG A 129 13.14 0.40 -4.17
N TRP A 130 13.01 -0.32 -5.27
CA TRP A 130 13.48 -1.70 -5.32
C TRP A 130 14.99 -1.73 -5.19
N THR A 131 15.48 -2.66 -4.36
CA THR A 131 16.94 -2.87 -4.18
C THR A 131 17.54 -3.72 -5.29
N ASN A 132 16.71 -4.48 -6.00
CA ASN A 132 17.01 -5.06 -7.30
C ASN A 132 16.67 -4.07 -8.43
N ASP A 133 17.36 -4.21 -9.56
CA ASP A 133 17.08 -3.41 -10.76
C ASP A 133 15.73 -3.85 -11.35
N HIS A 134 14.68 -3.15 -10.91
CA HIS A 134 13.31 -3.37 -11.34
C HIS A 134 12.77 -2.03 -11.82
N PRO A 135 12.48 -1.85 -13.12
CA PRO A 135 12.02 -0.55 -13.61
C PRO A 135 10.58 -0.28 -13.13
N LEU A 136 10.30 1.00 -12.87
CA LEU A 136 8.92 1.45 -12.65
C LEU A 136 8.15 1.39 -13.98
N PRO A 137 6.98 0.73 -14.05
CA PRO A 137 6.18 0.68 -15.28
C PRO A 137 5.72 2.09 -15.72
N ASP A 138 5.69 2.34 -17.04
CA ASP A 138 5.24 3.62 -17.61
C ASP A 138 3.82 4.02 -17.20
N THR A 139 2.94 3.03 -16.95
CA THR A 139 1.58 3.25 -16.44
C THR A 139 1.60 3.83 -15.03
N ALA A 140 2.49 3.33 -14.17
CA ALA A 140 2.68 3.83 -12.82
C ALA A 140 3.30 5.24 -12.83
N ALA A 141 4.32 5.48 -13.67
CA ALA A 141 4.93 6.79 -13.83
C ALA A 141 3.90 7.85 -14.27
N ARG A 142 3.11 7.57 -15.31
CA ARG A 142 2.05 8.48 -15.77
C ARG A 142 0.96 8.72 -14.73
N ALA A 143 0.59 7.71 -13.96
CA ALA A 143 -0.38 7.86 -12.88
C ALA A 143 0.14 8.78 -11.74
N LEU A 144 1.43 8.70 -11.40
CA LEU A 144 2.07 9.63 -10.45
C LEU A 144 2.01 11.08 -10.97
N ASP A 145 2.20 11.27 -12.27
CA ASP A 145 2.09 12.57 -12.96
C ASP A 145 0.64 13.06 -13.13
N GLY A 146 -0.36 12.37 -12.57
CA GLY A 146 -1.77 12.76 -12.63
C GLY A 146 -2.50 12.30 -13.88
N ASN A 147 -1.93 11.38 -14.66
CA ASN A 147 -2.52 10.80 -15.87
C ASN A 147 -2.79 9.29 -15.69
N PRO A 148 -3.67 8.87 -14.76
CA PRO A 148 -3.94 7.46 -14.52
C PRO A 148 -4.69 6.82 -15.70
N GLU A 149 -4.29 5.61 -16.08
CA GLU A 149 -5.03 4.79 -17.04
C GLU A 149 -6.33 4.21 -16.43
N ALA A 150 -7.18 3.66 -17.30
CA ALA A 150 -8.46 3.06 -16.92
C ALA A 150 -8.31 1.64 -16.30
N ASP A 151 -7.37 1.49 -15.37
CA ASP A 151 -7.14 0.28 -14.60
C ASP A 151 -7.05 0.57 -13.09
N GLY A 152 -7.28 -0.45 -12.27
CA GLY A 152 -7.36 -0.31 -10.81
C GLY A 152 -6.05 0.14 -10.17
N ARG A 153 -4.90 -0.31 -10.69
CA ARG A 153 -3.59 0.05 -10.14
C ARG A 153 -3.27 1.50 -10.46
N SER A 154 -3.43 1.92 -11.71
CA SER A 154 -3.20 3.31 -12.11
C SER A 154 -4.14 4.27 -11.37
N ALA A 155 -5.41 3.90 -11.19
CA ALA A 155 -6.36 4.69 -10.40
C ALA A 155 -5.91 4.84 -8.94
N MET A 156 -5.46 3.76 -8.30
CA MET A 156 -4.93 3.80 -6.93
C MET A 156 -3.69 4.70 -6.81
N ILE A 157 -2.74 4.56 -7.74
CA ILE A 157 -1.53 5.41 -7.79
C ILE A 157 -1.92 6.88 -7.92
N GLY A 158 -2.86 7.19 -8.82
CA GLY A 158 -3.36 8.55 -9.03
C GLY A 158 -3.97 9.16 -7.77
N LEU A 159 -4.77 8.39 -7.01
CA LEU A 159 -5.34 8.86 -5.74
C LEU A 159 -4.27 9.11 -4.67
N ILE A 160 -3.28 8.22 -4.55
CA ILE A 160 -2.17 8.39 -3.61
C ILE A 160 -1.34 9.63 -3.98
N ALA A 161 -1.07 9.85 -5.28
CA ALA A 161 -0.37 11.04 -5.76
C ALA A 161 -1.18 12.33 -5.52
N ALA A 162 -2.49 12.31 -5.73
CA ALA A 162 -3.38 13.43 -5.42
C ALA A 162 -3.40 13.75 -3.92
N HIS A 163 -3.46 12.72 -3.07
CA HIS A 163 -3.36 12.86 -1.62
C HIS A 163 -2.01 13.48 -1.22
N ALA A 164 -0.91 13.01 -1.80
CA ALA A 164 0.41 13.59 -1.54
C ALA A 164 0.46 15.09 -1.85
N ARG A 165 -0.09 15.50 -3.00
CA ARG A 165 -0.19 16.93 -3.38
C ARG A 165 -1.00 17.73 -2.37
N SER A 166 -2.08 17.15 -1.84
CA SER A 166 -2.92 17.80 -0.83
C SER A 166 -2.20 18.04 0.51
N THR A 167 -1.14 17.29 0.79
CA THR A 167 -0.32 17.43 2.01
C THR A 167 0.97 18.23 1.79
N GLY A 168 1.16 18.86 0.62
CA GLY A 168 2.36 19.64 0.31
C GLY A 168 3.54 18.81 -0.19
N TRP A 169 3.28 17.60 -0.70
CA TRP A 169 4.30 16.70 -1.22
C TRP A 169 3.99 16.29 -2.66
N ALA A 170 5.02 15.88 -3.39
CA ALA A 170 4.93 15.27 -4.70
C ALA A 170 5.63 13.91 -4.68
N LEU A 171 5.07 12.96 -5.41
CA LEU A 171 5.66 11.65 -5.64
C LEU A 171 6.22 11.64 -7.07
N GLN A 172 7.54 11.51 -7.20
CA GLN A 172 8.21 11.54 -8.50
C GLN A 172 8.73 10.15 -8.87
N ALA A 173 8.40 9.67 -10.07
CA ALA A 173 8.97 8.45 -10.60
C ALA A 173 10.51 8.55 -10.68
N GLN A 174 11.18 7.50 -10.25
CA GLN A 174 12.62 7.29 -10.37
C GLN A 174 12.84 5.91 -11.01
N GLY A 175 13.95 5.71 -11.71
CA GLY A 175 14.18 4.49 -12.52
C GLY A 175 13.67 3.19 -11.88
N SER A 176 14.04 2.92 -10.62
CA SER A 176 13.59 1.77 -9.83
C SER A 176 12.73 2.11 -8.60
N GLY A 177 12.02 3.24 -8.60
CA GLY A 177 11.26 3.65 -7.42
C GLY A 177 10.50 4.95 -7.55
N VAL A 178 10.23 5.56 -6.39
CA VAL A 178 9.50 6.81 -6.25
C VAL A 178 10.19 7.69 -5.21
N ALA A 179 10.48 8.94 -5.55
CA ALA A 179 11.03 9.94 -4.64
C ALA A 179 9.92 10.78 -3.99
N PHE A 180 10.15 11.17 -2.74
CA PHE A 180 9.36 12.17 -2.01
C PHE A 180 9.96 13.55 -2.26
N VAL A 181 9.16 14.49 -2.75
CA VAL A 181 9.59 15.86 -3.00
C VAL A 181 8.63 16.81 -2.29
N GLN A 182 9.16 17.70 -1.46
CA GLN A 182 8.35 18.71 -0.80
C GLN A 182 8.05 19.85 -1.78
N ALA A 183 6.77 20.23 -1.89
CA ALA A 183 6.30 21.28 -2.79
C ALA A 183 6.30 22.67 -2.15
#